data_AF-A0A822Z205-F1
#
_entry.id   AF-A0A822Z205-F1
#
_cell.length_a   1.000
_cell.length_b   1.000
_cell.length_c   1.000
_cell.angle_alpha   90.00
_cell.angle_beta   90.00
_cell.angle_gamma   90.00
#
_symmetry.space_group_name_H-M   'P 1'
#
loop_
_entity.id
_entity.type
_entity.pdbx_description
1 polymer ?
#
loop_
_entity_poly.entity_id
_entity_poly.type
_entity_poly.pdbx_seq_one_letter_code
_entity_poly.pdbx_strand_id
1 'polypeptide(L)'
;MLFHDLTMSLVLPFLLCLPLFFFFFSLKKKRRVDKELVGTGTGLLPPGPPKLLFIGNFHQFTTTSSLHRRLHHLSRRYGPLMPLQLGSRPTVVVSSARIAKEIMKTHDLEFAGRPSFVCQQKLEGIEEDMHY
;
A
#
# COMPACT_ATOMS: atom_id res chain seq x y z
N MET A 1 17.48 -50.72 1.37
CA MET A 1 16.55 -50.12 0.39
C MET A 1 15.33 -49.55 1.11
N LEU A 2 14.48 -50.37 1.74
CA LEU A 2 13.26 -49.95 2.46
C LEU A 2 13.43 -48.81 3.49
N PHE A 3 14.55 -48.78 4.23
CA PHE A 3 14.84 -47.72 5.20
C PHE A 3 15.15 -46.36 4.52
N HIS A 4 15.82 -46.40 3.35
CA HIS A 4 16.07 -45.19 2.57
C HIS A 4 14.78 -44.68 1.91
N ASP A 5 13.91 -45.58 1.43
CA ASP A 5 12.62 -45.19 0.85
C ASP A 5 11.70 -44.52 1.88
N LEU A 6 11.69 -45.03 3.12
CA LEU A 6 10.92 -44.44 4.22
C LEU A 6 11.44 -43.07 4.63
N THR A 7 12.77 -42.88 4.66
CA THR A 7 13.39 -41.60 5.00
C THR A 7 13.15 -40.55 3.92
N MET A 8 13.25 -40.90 2.64
CA MET A 8 12.96 -39.98 1.54
C MET A 8 11.47 -39.57 1.50
N SER A 9 10.55 -40.50 1.78
CA SER A 9 9.12 -40.20 1.85
C SER A 9 8.75 -39.26 3.00
N LEU A 10 9.50 -39.27 4.10
CA LEU A 10 9.30 -38.34 5.21
C LEU A 10 9.93 -36.97 4.96
N VAL A 11 11.11 -36.91 4.34
CA VAL A 11 11.89 -35.66 4.15
C VAL A 11 11.28 -34.75 3.08
N LEU A 12 10.79 -35.32 1.97
CA LEU A 12 10.24 -34.55 0.85
C LEU A 12 9.08 -33.60 1.23
N PRO A 13 8.06 -34.00 2.01
CA PRO A 13 7.00 -33.08 2.42
C PRO A 13 7.51 -31.98 3.35
N PHE A 14 8.48 -32.22 4.23
CA PHE A 14 9.06 -31.14 5.04
C PHE A 14 9.81 -30.12 4.18
N LEU A 15 10.54 -30.60 3.16
CA LEU A 15 11.29 -29.74 2.23
C LEU A 15 10.36 -28.83 1.42
N LEU A 16 9.15 -29.30 1.07
CA LEU A 16 8.13 -28.50 0.39
C LEU A 16 7.27 -27.65 1.35
N CYS A 17 6.93 -28.16 2.54
CA CYS A 17 6.06 -27.48 3.49
C CYS A 17 6.77 -26.35 4.25
N LEU A 18 8.06 -26.48 4.58
CA LEU A 18 8.81 -25.43 5.28
C LEU A 18 8.85 -24.09 4.53
N PRO A 19 9.19 -24.03 3.22
CA PRO A 19 9.16 -22.78 2.48
C PRO A 19 7.74 -22.24 2.28
N LEU A 20 6.73 -23.10 2.10
CA LEU A 20 5.32 -22.69 2.00
C LEU A 20 4.80 -22.12 3.33
N PHE A 21 5.16 -22.75 4.45
CA PHE A 21 4.82 -22.28 5.79
C PHE A 21 5.55 -20.97 6.10
N PHE A 22 6.84 -20.86 5.80
CA PHE A 22 7.60 -19.63 5.97
C PHE A 22 7.09 -18.52 5.06
N PHE A 23 6.70 -18.84 3.82
CA PHE A 23 6.06 -17.92 2.90
C PHE A 23 4.74 -17.41 3.50
N PHE A 24 3.83 -18.30 3.91
CA PHE A 24 2.56 -17.94 4.53
C PHE A 24 2.73 -17.17 5.87
N PHE A 25 3.73 -17.53 6.67
CA PHE A 25 4.09 -16.78 7.89
C PHE A 25 4.68 -15.41 7.55
N SER A 26 5.45 -15.31 6.48
CA SER A 26 5.98 -14.05 5.95
C SER A 26 4.85 -13.16 5.38
N LEU A 27 3.81 -13.75 4.79
CA LEU A 27 2.57 -13.04 4.43
C LEU A 27 1.88 -12.46 5.66
N LYS A 28 1.93 -13.18 6.80
CA LYS A 28 1.40 -12.67 8.07
C LYS A 28 2.28 -11.59 8.70
N LYS A 29 3.59 -11.55 8.40
CA LYS A 29 4.58 -10.64 9.01
C LYS A 29 4.45 -9.18 8.55
N LYS A 30 3.67 -8.87 7.52
CA LYS A 30 3.51 -7.49 7.00
C LYS A 30 2.11 -6.92 7.28
N ARG A 31 1.73 -6.86 8.56
CA ARG A 31 0.58 -6.11 9.09
C ARG A 31 0.98 -5.12 10.19
N ARG A 32 2.19 -4.58 10.12
CA ARG A 32 2.62 -3.50 11.03
C ARG A 32 2.24 -2.11 10.52
N VAL A 33 2.24 -1.89 9.20
CA VAL A 33 1.82 -0.59 8.62
C VAL A 33 0.31 -0.34 8.78
N ASP A 34 -0.50 -1.40 8.85
CA ASP A 34 -1.94 -1.28 9.10
C ASP A 34 -2.26 -1.00 10.57
N LYS A 35 -1.34 -1.37 11.47
CA LYS A 35 -1.51 -1.19 12.93
C LYS A 35 -0.90 0.11 13.44
N GLU A 36 0.06 0.70 12.74
CA GLU A 36 0.59 2.01 13.14
C GLU A 36 -0.33 3.18 12.74
N LEU A 37 -1.29 2.94 11.84
CA LEU A 37 -2.45 3.82 11.68
C LEU A 37 -3.55 3.53 12.74
N VAL A 38 -3.53 2.34 13.36
CA VAL A 38 -4.36 1.98 14.52
C VAL A 38 -3.59 2.37 15.78
N GLY A 39 -3.43 3.67 15.97
CA GLY A 39 -3.03 4.24 17.25
C GLY A 39 -3.97 3.72 18.33
N THR A 40 -3.41 2.99 19.29
CA THR A 40 -4.02 2.70 20.57
C THR A 40 -4.34 4.03 21.27
N GLY A 41 -5.58 4.48 21.18
CA GLY A 41 -6.07 5.67 21.88
C GLY A 41 -7.14 6.43 21.08
N THR A 42 -8.41 6.10 21.31
CA THR A 42 -9.57 7.01 21.12
C THR A 42 -9.61 7.92 19.87
N GLY A 43 -9.30 7.40 18.68
CA GLY A 43 -9.41 8.15 17.43
C GLY A 43 -9.64 7.21 16.26
N LEU A 44 -10.89 6.93 15.93
CA LEU A 44 -11.24 6.10 14.77
C LEU A 44 -10.69 6.78 13.51
N LEU A 45 -9.85 6.08 12.77
CA LEU A 45 -9.45 6.51 11.43
C LEU A 45 -10.70 6.78 10.59
N PRO A 46 -10.64 7.73 9.66
CA PRO A 46 -11.72 7.91 8.72
C PRO A 46 -12.02 6.59 8.00
N PRO A 47 -13.30 6.27 7.76
CA PRO A 47 -13.67 5.07 7.03
C PRO A 47 -13.05 5.09 5.62
N GLY A 48 -12.66 3.92 5.12
CA GLY A 48 -11.99 3.80 3.83
C GLY A 48 -12.34 2.50 3.11
N PRO A 49 -12.15 2.47 1.78
CA PRO A 49 -12.43 1.28 0.98
C PRO A 49 -11.52 0.10 1.36
N PRO A 50 -12.04 -1.14 1.24
CA PRO A 50 -11.29 -2.35 1.57
C PRO A 50 -10.16 -2.57 0.56
N LYS A 51 -9.00 -2.93 1.09
CA LYS A 51 -7.76 -3.13 0.32
C LYS A 51 -7.42 -4.62 0.18
N LEU A 52 -6.84 -4.99 -0.96
CA LEU A 52 -6.29 -6.34 -1.17
C LEU A 52 -4.85 -6.42 -0.68
N LEU A 53 -4.43 -7.64 -0.30
CA LEU A 53 -3.04 -7.94 -0.01
C LEU A 53 -2.19 -7.66 -1.27
N PHE A 54 -1.02 -7.03 -1.08
CA PHE A 54 -0.05 -6.61 -2.10
C PHE A 54 -0.46 -5.46 -3.04
N ILE A 55 -1.63 -5.55 -3.68
CA ILE A 55 -2.08 -4.58 -4.69
C ILE A 55 -2.74 -3.35 -4.04
N GLY A 56 -3.26 -3.51 -2.82
CA GLY A 56 -4.00 -2.45 -2.14
C GLY A 56 -5.33 -2.16 -2.85
N ASN A 57 -5.61 -0.88 -3.06
CA ASN A 57 -6.81 -0.35 -3.69
C ASN A 57 -6.68 -0.19 -5.22
N PHE A 58 -5.54 -0.55 -5.84
CA PHE A 58 -5.37 -0.41 -7.30
C PHE A 58 -6.45 -1.14 -8.11
N HIS A 59 -6.95 -2.27 -7.61
CA HIS A 59 -8.03 -3.03 -8.24
C HIS A 59 -9.32 -2.21 -8.42
N GLN A 60 -9.50 -1.14 -7.66
CA GLN A 60 -10.65 -0.25 -7.74
C GLN A 60 -10.51 0.79 -8.86
N PHE A 61 -9.36 0.84 -9.55
CA PHE A 61 -9.04 1.83 -10.59
C PHE A 61 -8.90 1.22 -12.00
N THR A 62 -9.34 -0.01 -12.21
CA THR A 62 -9.08 -0.82 -13.42
C THR A 62 -9.90 -0.48 -14.67
N THR A 63 -10.97 0.32 -14.60
CA THR A 63 -11.80 0.69 -15.77
C THR A 63 -11.43 2.06 -16.31
N THR A 64 -11.66 2.29 -17.60
CA THR A 64 -11.26 3.46 -18.43
C THR A 64 -11.76 4.84 -17.97
N SER A 65 -12.52 4.91 -16.87
CA SER A 65 -12.94 6.19 -16.28
C SER A 65 -11.76 6.94 -15.65
N SER A 66 -11.73 8.26 -15.76
CA SER A 66 -10.72 9.11 -15.12
C SER A 66 -10.55 8.84 -13.61
N LEU A 67 -9.30 8.91 -13.14
CA LEU A 67 -8.94 8.71 -11.73
C LEU A 67 -9.72 9.63 -10.79
N HIS A 68 -9.80 10.92 -11.12
CA HIS A 68 -10.50 11.91 -10.29
C HIS A 68 -11.99 11.57 -10.11
N ARG A 69 -12.65 10.99 -11.12
CA ARG A 69 -14.06 10.60 -11.03
C ARG A 69 -14.26 9.40 -10.12
N ARG A 70 -13.35 8.41 -10.15
CA ARG A 70 -13.38 7.29 -9.21
C ARG A 70 -13.15 7.73 -7.77
N LEU A 71 -12.16 8.62 -7.56
CA LEU A 71 -11.89 9.17 -6.25
C LEU A 71 -13.08 9.96 -5.72
N HIS A 72 -13.78 10.70 -6.58
CA HIS A 72 -15.04 11.35 -6.22
C HIS A 72 -16.14 10.35 -5.84
N HIS A 73 -16.34 9.29 -6.62
CA HIS A 73 -17.32 8.25 -6.27
C HIS A 73 -17.00 7.56 -4.94
N LEU A 74 -15.73 7.28 -4.66
CA LEU A 74 -15.28 6.73 -3.39
C LEU A 74 -15.51 7.71 -2.24
N SER A 75 -15.21 9.00 -2.41
CA SER A 75 -15.43 9.99 -1.35
C SER A 75 -16.90 10.25 -1.05
N ARG A 76 -17.79 10.06 -2.04
CA ARG A 76 -19.25 10.04 -1.80
C ARG A 76 -19.69 8.88 -0.91
N ARG A 77 -18.95 7.76 -0.90
CA ARG A 77 -19.29 6.55 -0.14
C ARG A 77 -18.61 6.50 1.24
N TYR A 78 -17.33 6.88 1.32
CA TYR A 78 -16.51 6.77 2.53
C TYR A 78 -16.27 8.12 3.21
N GLY A 79 -16.66 9.23 2.58
CA GLY A 79 -16.54 10.57 3.15
C GLY A 79 -15.42 11.41 2.52
N PRO A 80 -15.35 12.69 2.89
CA PRO A 80 -14.46 13.67 2.28
C PRO A 80 -12.99 13.50 2.67
N LEU A 81 -12.70 12.68 3.68
CA LEU A 81 -11.36 12.31 4.11
C LEU A 81 -11.37 10.79 4.23
N MET A 82 -10.56 10.10 3.42
CA MET A 82 -10.51 8.64 3.41
C MET A 82 -9.10 8.11 3.16
N PRO A 83 -8.70 7.01 3.81
CA PRO A 83 -7.43 6.34 3.54
C PRO A 83 -7.55 5.43 2.33
N LEU A 84 -6.50 5.42 1.51
CA LEU A 84 -6.26 4.51 0.40
C LEU A 84 -4.87 3.86 0.54
N GLN A 85 -4.65 2.84 -0.27
CA GLN A 85 -3.36 2.17 -0.36
C GLN A 85 -3.10 1.89 -1.83
N LEU A 86 -2.13 2.59 -2.41
CA LEU A 86 -1.74 2.44 -3.81
C LEU A 86 -0.55 1.48 -3.84
N GLY A 87 -0.84 0.18 -3.97
CA GLY A 87 0.15 -0.89 -3.90
C GLY A 87 0.74 -0.99 -2.49
N SER A 88 2.03 -0.66 -2.35
CA SER A 88 2.72 -0.65 -1.06
C SER A 88 2.70 0.73 -0.37
N ARG A 89 2.17 1.78 -1.01
CA ARG A 89 2.19 3.15 -0.49
C ARG A 89 0.83 3.50 0.16
N PRO A 90 0.79 3.84 1.46
CA PRO A 90 -0.41 4.41 2.06
C PRO A 90 -0.65 5.82 1.51
N THR A 91 -1.91 6.22 1.35
CA THR A 91 -2.29 7.52 0.78
C THR A 91 -3.56 8.00 1.43
N VAL A 92 -3.68 9.29 1.73
CA VAL A 92 -4.92 9.89 2.22
C VAL A 92 -5.51 10.77 1.12
N VAL A 93 -6.80 10.63 0.86
CA VAL A 93 -7.51 11.42 -0.13
C VAL A 93 -8.40 12.43 0.57
N VAL A 94 -8.26 13.69 0.16
CA VAL A 94 -9.04 14.82 0.66
C VAL A 94 -9.91 15.33 -0.48
N SER A 95 -11.23 15.25 -0.31
CA SER A 95 -12.25 15.65 -1.30
C SER A 95 -13.12 16.83 -0.81
N SER A 96 -12.66 17.57 0.20
CA SER A 96 -13.34 18.77 0.73
C SER A 96 -12.42 19.98 0.66
N ALA A 97 -12.93 21.07 0.08
CA ALA A 97 -12.20 22.34 -0.01
C ALA A 97 -11.83 22.90 1.37
N ARG A 98 -12.71 22.74 2.37
CA ARG A 98 -12.45 23.20 3.74
C ARG A 98 -11.25 22.47 4.35
N ILE A 99 -11.22 21.15 4.25
CA ILE A 99 -10.16 20.31 4.80
C ILE A 99 -8.85 20.52 4.03
N ALA A 100 -8.93 20.60 2.70
CA ALA A 100 -7.75 20.87 1.87
C ALA A 100 -7.13 22.23 2.19
N LYS A 101 -7.94 23.27 2.39
CA LYS A 101 -7.46 24.59 2.81
C LYS A 101 -6.73 24.54 4.15
N GLU A 102 -7.27 23.81 5.12
CA GLU A 102 -6.67 23.66 6.43
C GLU A 102 -5.31 22.94 6.35
N ILE A 103 -5.23 21.85 5.59
CA ILE A 103 -3.97 21.13 5.37
C ILE A 103 -2.94 22.02 4.65
N MET A 104 -3.35 22.70 3.57
CA MET A 104 -2.44 23.50 2.73
C MET A 104 -2.10 24.88 3.30
N LYS A 105 -2.73 25.31 4.40
CA LYS A 105 -2.44 26.60 5.04
C LYS A 105 -1.84 26.45 6.43
N THR A 106 -2.39 25.55 7.22
CA THR A 106 -1.97 25.34 8.62
C THR A 106 -0.81 24.35 8.70
N HIS A 107 -0.77 23.35 7.80
CA HIS A 107 0.22 22.28 7.79
C HIS A 107 1.02 22.26 6.47
N ASP A 108 1.17 23.41 5.81
CA ASP A 108 1.80 23.50 4.49
C ASP A 108 3.24 22.95 4.47
N LEU A 109 4.02 23.22 5.52
CA LEU A 109 5.39 22.72 5.66
C LEU A 109 5.46 21.19 5.75
N GLU A 110 4.53 20.56 6.48
CA GLU A 110 4.47 19.10 6.64
C GLU A 110 4.05 18.41 5.33
N PHE A 111 3.20 19.07 4.54
CA PHE A 111 2.66 18.55 3.28
C PHE A 111 3.39 19.06 2.03
N ALA A 112 4.46 19.84 2.18
CA ALA A 112 5.28 20.33 1.08
C ALA A 112 6.18 19.23 0.45
N GLY A 113 6.30 18.07 1.12
CA GLY A 113 7.08 16.94 0.63
C GLY A 113 6.56 16.37 -0.69
N ARG A 114 7.46 16.08 -1.63
CA ARG A 114 7.12 15.42 -2.90
C ARG A 114 7.44 13.93 -2.83
N PRO A 115 6.51 13.04 -3.22
CA PRO A 115 6.81 11.62 -3.28
C PRO A 115 7.87 11.36 -4.36
N SER A 116 9.00 10.77 -3.97
CA SER A 116 10.02 10.34 -4.92
C SER A 116 9.63 9.00 -5.53
N PHE A 117 9.62 8.95 -6.87
CA PHE A 117 9.43 7.74 -7.64
C PHE A 117 10.77 7.34 -8.27
N VAL A 118 11.08 6.04 -8.29
CA VAL A 118 12.33 5.52 -8.89
C VAL A 118 12.45 5.96 -10.35
N CYS A 119 11.34 5.95 -11.10
CA CYS A 119 11.31 6.42 -12.47
C CYS A 119 11.64 7.92 -12.57
N GLN A 120 11.16 8.74 -11.65
CA GLN A 120 11.42 10.18 -11.65
C GLN A 120 12.90 10.46 -11.38
N GLN A 121 13.47 9.82 -10.36
CA GLN A 121 14.90 9.94 -10.05
C GLN A 121 15.80 9.45 -11.20
N LYS A 122 15.37 8.38 -11.89
CA LYS A 122 16.13 7.85 -13.02
C LYS A 122 16.12 8.79 -14.21
N LEU A 123 14.99 9.47 -14.48
CA LEU A 123 14.89 10.47 -15.54
C LEU A 123 15.73 11.70 -15.22
N GLU A 124 15.66 12.20 -13.99
CA GLU A 124 16.47 13.34 -13.52
C GLU A 124 17.98 13.05 -13.67
N GLY A 125 18.44 11.86 -13.28
CA GLY A 125 19.85 11.46 -13.46
C GLY A 125 20.27 11.27 -14.92
N ILE A 126 19.36 10.87 -15.82
CA ILE A 126 19.67 10.77 -17.26
C ILE A 126 19.80 12.16 -17.90
N GLU A 127 19.05 13.15 -17.42
CA GLU A 127 19.15 14.53 -17.87
C GLU A 127 20.48 15.16 -17.45
N GLU A 128 20.95 14.87 -16.23
CA GLU A 128 22.29 15.28 -15.76
C GLU A 128 23.43 14.65 -16.58
N ASP A 129 23.30 13.37 -16.99
CA ASP A 129 24.29 12.67 -17.83
C ASP A 129 24.35 13.19 -19.28
N MET A 130 23.32 13.90 -19.77
CA MET A 130 23.24 14.41 -21.16
C MET A 130 23.78 15.84 -21.32
N HIS A 131 24.06 16.52 -20.21
CA HIS A 131 24.58 17.88 -20.16
C HIS A 131 26.12 17.96 -20.00
N TYR A 132 26.83 16.82 -20.18
CA TYR A 132 28.29 16.71 -20.20
C TYR A 132 28.84 16.27 -21.56
#